data_AF-A0A940R518-F1
#
_entry.id   AF-A0A940R518-F1
#
_cell.length_a   1.000
_cell.length_b   1.000
_cell.length_c   1.000
_cell.angle_alpha   90.00
_cell.angle_beta   90.00
_cell.angle_gamma   90.00
#
_symmetry.space_group_name_H-M   'P 1'
#
loop_
_entity.id
_entity.type
_entity.pdbx_description
1 polymer ?
#
loop_
_entity_poly.entity_id
_entity_poly.type
_entity_poly.pdbx_seq_one_letter_code
_entity_poly.pdbx_strand_id
1 'polypeptide(L)' 'MKKLFLLLLLVSPFQSHSWGFFGHKKINYHAVFLLPPEMMILYKPNISFIEEHAVDPDKRRYMIPAEGPRHYIDIDRYG' A
#
# COMPACT_ATOMS: atom_id res chain seq x y z
N MET A 1 -1.56 28.08 -25.95
CA MET A 1 -1.63 26.64 -26.25
C MET A 1 -0.82 25.77 -25.29
N LYS A 2 0.52 25.91 -25.19
CA LYS A 2 1.33 25.09 -24.25
C LYS A 2 0.91 25.20 -22.77
N LYS A 3 0.59 26.41 -22.30
CA LYS A 3 0.10 26.64 -20.93
C LYS A 3 -1.26 25.98 -20.65
N LEU A 4 -2.14 25.95 -21.65
CA LEU A 4 -3.46 25.31 -21.54
C LEU A 4 -3.33 23.77 -21.52
N PHE A 5 -2.40 23.23 -22.30
CA PHE A 5 -2.07 21.80 -22.30
C PHE A 5 -1.45 21.35 -20.96
N LEU A 6 -0.53 22.14 -20.39
CA LEU A 6 0.03 21.89 -19.05
C LEU A 6 -1.05 21.95 -17.97
N LEU A 7 -1.98 22.91 -18.05
CA LEU A 7 -3.10 23.00 -17.13
C LEU A 7 -3.97 21.73 -17.22
N LEU A 8 -4.32 21.28 -18.43
CA LEU A 8 -5.11 20.05 -18.63
C LEU A 8 -4.44 18.80 -18.03
N LEU A 9 -3.12 18.68 -18.13
CA LEU A 9 -2.37 17.56 -17.53
C LEU A 9 -2.42 17.58 -15.99
N LEU A 10 -2.43 18.76 -15.37
CA LEU A 10 -2.45 18.92 -13.91
C LEU A 10 -3.83 18.65 -13.30
N VAL A 11 -4.92 18.92 -14.03
CA VAL A 11 -6.30 18.65 -13.56
C VAL A 11 -6.85 17.31 -14.03
N SER A 12 -6.15 16.57 -14.88
CA SER A 12 -6.57 15.22 -15.27
C SER A 12 -6.47 14.29 -14.06
N PRO A 13 -7.59 13.72 -13.57
CA PRO A 13 -7.55 12.80 -12.45
C PRO A 13 -6.93 11.48 -12.91
N PHE A 14 -5.62 11.33 -12.73
CA PHE A 14 -4.98 10.04 -12.87
C PHE A 14 -5.39 9.20 -11.67
N GLN A 15 -6.13 8.11 -11.91
CA GLN A 15 -6.34 7.10 -10.89
C GLN A 15 -4.98 6.47 -10.56
N SER A 16 -4.37 6.91 -9.46
CA SER A 16 -3.19 6.24 -8.94
C SER A 16 -3.67 4.91 -8.36
N HIS A 17 -3.34 3.81 -9.03
CA HIS A 17 -3.61 2.45 -8.55
C HIS A 17 -2.62 2.09 -7.42
N SER A 18 -2.37 3.04 -6.52
CA SER A 18 -1.36 3.00 -5.48
C SER A 18 -1.71 2.03 -4.35
N TRP A 19 -2.96 1.57 -4.30
CA TRP A 19 -3.52 0.71 -3.27
C TRP A 19 -4.20 -0.53 -3.86
N GLY A 20 -4.71 -1.40 -3.00
CA GLY A 20 -5.18 -2.73 -3.37
C GLY A 20 -4.03 -3.73 -3.44
N PHE A 21 -4.29 -4.93 -3.96
CA PHE A 21 -3.37 -6.06 -3.78
C PHE A 21 -1.98 -5.78 -4.34
N PHE A 22 -1.89 -5.11 -5.49
CA PHE A 22 -0.63 -4.72 -6.09
C PHE A 22 0.14 -3.71 -5.22
N GLY A 23 -0.54 -2.66 -4.75
CA GLY A 23 0.07 -1.62 -3.91
C GLY A 23 0.64 -2.20 -2.62
N HIS A 24 -0.16 -3.00 -1.90
CA HIS A 24 0.27 -3.66 -0.66
C HIS A 24 1.51 -4.54 -0.86
N LYS A 25 1.55 -5.33 -1.95
CA LYS A 25 2.71 -6.14 -2.33
C LYS A 25 3.95 -5.29 -2.57
N LYS A 26 3.84 -4.25 -3.41
CA LYS A 26 4.98 -3.39 -3.77
C LYS A 26 5.53 -2.62 -2.58
N ILE A 27 4.66 -2.06 -1.72
CA ILE A 27 5.09 -1.39 -0.50
C ILE A 27 5.90 -2.34 0.39
N ASN A 28 5.41 -3.55 0.64
CA ASN A 28 6.10 -4.52 1.49
C ASN A 28 7.43 -4.99 0.91
N TYR A 29 7.48 -5.29 -0.40
CA TYR A 29 8.72 -5.63 -1.09
C TYR A 29 9.76 -4.52 -0.94
N HIS A 30 9.40 -3.27 -1.24
CA HIS A 30 10.33 -2.15 -1.15
C HIS A 30 10.73 -1.79 0.28
N ALA A 31 9.84 -1.96 1.25
CA ALA A 31 10.12 -1.69 2.66
C ALA A 31 11.30 -2.52 3.20
N VAL A 32 11.48 -3.77 2.73
CA VAL A 32 12.61 -4.62 3.13
C VAL A 32 13.97 -3.99 2.82
N PHE A 33 14.08 -3.21 1.75
CA PHE A 33 15.33 -2.51 1.39
C PHE A 33 15.59 -1.24 2.18
N LEU A 34 14.60 -0.76 2.95
CA LEU A 34 14.69 0.42 3.81
C LEU A 34 14.95 0.06 5.27
N LEU A 35 15.05 -1.24 5.60
CA LEU A 35 15.35 -1.70 6.94
C LEU A 35 16.82 -1.50 7.32
N PRO A 36 17.13 -1.37 8.62
CA PRO A 36 18.51 -1.41 9.11
C PRO A 36 19.23 -2.70 8.66
N PRO A 37 20.56 -2.65 8.39
CA PRO A 37 21.32 -3.81 7.91
C PRO A 37 21.16 -5.08 8.76
N GLU A 38 21.06 -4.93 10.08
CA GLU A 38 20.93 -6.03 11.05
C GLU A 38 19.60 -6.78 10.86
N MET A 39 18.54 -6.06 10.50
CA MET A 39 17.22 -6.66 10.22
C MET A 39 17.18 -7.31 8.84
N MET A 40 17.94 -6.80 7.85
CA MET A 40 17.93 -7.35 6.49
C MET A 40 18.35 -8.82 6.44
N ILE A 41 19.15 -9.30 7.40
CA ILE A 41 19.57 -10.70 7.53
C ILE A 41 18.36 -11.65 7.57
N LEU A 42 17.28 -11.24 8.25
CA LEU A 42 16.03 -12.01 8.33
C LEU A 42 15.07 -11.68 7.19
N TYR A 43 14.87 -10.39 6.91
CA TYR A 43 13.78 -9.95 6.03
C TYR A 43 14.08 -10.14 4.54
N LYS A 44 15.33 -9.94 4.11
CA LYS A 44 15.69 -10.02 2.69
C LYS A 44 15.57 -11.44 2.12
N PRO A 45 16.04 -12.51 2.80
CA PRO A 45 15.83 -13.88 2.32
C PRO A 45 14.35 -14.27 2.24
N ASN A 46 13.49 -13.67 3.06
CA ASN A 46 12.05 -13.97 3.15
C ASN A 46 11.17 -12.95 2.42
N ILE A 47 11.75 -12.08 1.57
CA ILE A 47 11.04 -10.96 0.96
C ILE A 47 9.82 -11.38 0.13
N SER A 48 9.91 -12.51 -0.60
CA SER A 48 8.78 -13.02 -1.40
C SER A 48 7.62 -13.49 -0.53
N PHE A 49 7.91 -14.11 0.61
CA PHE A 49 6.88 -14.50 1.58
C PHE A 49 6.15 -13.26 2.13
N ILE A 50 6.92 -12.23 2.53
CA ILE A 50 6.35 -10.99 3.06
C ILE A 50 5.51 -10.27 2.00
N GLU A 51 6.01 -10.18 0.76
CA GLU A 51 5.27 -9.62 -0.37
C GLU A 51 3.96 -10.38 -0.59
N GLU A 52 3.99 -11.70 -0.71
CA GLU A 52 2.80 -12.50 -1.00
C GLU A 52 1.70 -12.39 0.08
N HIS A 53 2.11 -12.38 1.34
CA HIS A 53 1.22 -12.31 2.50
C HIS A 53 0.78 -10.89 2.87
N ALA A 54 1.29 -9.85 2.21
CA ALA A 54 0.94 -8.45 2.46
C ALA A 54 -0.57 -8.12 2.28
N VAL A 55 -1.30 -8.97 1.57
CA VAL A 55 -2.72 -8.78 1.19
C VAL A 55 -3.69 -9.68 1.97
N ASP A 56 -3.18 -10.51 2.86
CA ASP A 56 -4.01 -11.42 3.64
C ASP A 56 -5.07 -10.74 4.52
N PRO A 57 -4.82 -9.53 5.10
CA PRO A 57 -5.86 -8.73 5.73
C PRO A 57 -7.03 -8.41 4.79
N ASP A 58 -6.75 -7.99 3.55
CA ASP A 58 -7.79 -7.66 2.58
C ASP A 58 -8.56 -8.90 2.14
N LYS A 59 -7.87 -10.03 1.94
CA LYS A 59 -8.52 -11.30 1.55
C LYS A 59 -9.54 -11.76 2.58
N ARG A 60 -9.28 -11.55 3.87
CA ARG A 60 -10.18 -11.96 4.96
C ARG A 60 -11.20 -10.90 5.38
N ARG A 61 -11.22 -9.73 4.72
CA ARG A 61 -12.17 -8.63 4.99
C ARG A 61 -13.62 -9.06 5.05
N TYR A 62 -14.02 -9.97 4.16
CA TYR A 62 -15.40 -10.45 4.06
C TYR A 62 -15.66 -11.75 4.85
N MET A 63 -14.60 -12.40 5.34
CA MET A 63 -14.71 -13.61 6.17
C MET A 63 -14.79 -13.28 7.66
N ILE A 64 -14.18 -12.17 8.08
CA ILE A 64 -14.13 -11.72 9.47
C ILE A 64 -14.85 -10.37 9.57
N PRO A 65 -16.05 -10.29 10.18
CA PRO A 65 -16.82 -9.04 10.25
C PRO A 65 -16.04 -7.85 10.82
N ALA A 66 -15.17 -8.12 11.80
CA ALA A 66 -14.33 -7.11 12.44
C ALA A 66 -13.13 -6.65 11.59
N GLU A 67 -12.82 -7.30 10.47
CA GLU A 67 -11.62 -6.98 9.69
C GLU A 67 -11.78 -5.69 8.88
N GLY A 68 -12.94 -5.48 8.25
CA GLY A 68 -13.19 -4.29 7.43
C GLY A 68 -12.88 -2.96 8.14
N PRO A 69 -13.36 -2.74 9.38
CA PRO A 69 -13.03 -1.54 10.15
C PRO A 69 -11.56 -1.35 10.52
N ARG A 70 -10.71 -2.39 10.44
CA ARG A 70 -9.27 -2.28 10.78
C ARG A 70 -8.43 -1.62 9.67
N HIS A 71 -9.03 -1.36 8.50
CA HIS A 71 -8.33 -0.92 7.30
C HIS A 71 -8.33 0.60 7.11
N TYR A 72 -9.00 1.34 8.00
CA TYR A 72 -9.08 2.80 7.98
C TYR A 72 -9.22 3.33 9.41
N ILE A 73 -8.95 4.62 9.58
CA ILE A 73 -9.20 5.35 10.82
C ILE A 73 -10.03 6.59 10.49
N ASP A 74 -11.09 6.80 11.25
CA ASP A 74 -11.87 8.03 11.22
C ASP A 74 -11.20 9.04 12.16
N ILE A 75 -10.41 9.95 11.59
CA ILE A 75 -9.62 10.90 12.39
C ILE A 75 -10.49 11.98 13.03
N ASP A 76 -11.64 12.32 12.45
CA ASP A 76 -12.56 13.30 13.03
C ASP A 76 -13.23 12.76 14.29
N ARG A 77 -13.37 11.43 14.38
CA ARG A 77 -13.95 10.75 15.54
C ARG A 77 -12.94 10.45 16.67
N TYR A 78 -11.66 10.26 16.35
CA TYR A 78 -10.66 9.75 17.29
C TYR A 78 -9.41 10.65 17.48
N GLY A 79 -9.32 11.79 16.80
CA GLY A 79 -8.19 12.71 16.79
C GLY A 79 -8.38 13.97 17.62
#